data_AF-A0A3P7FLR9-F1
#
_entry.id   AF-A0A3P7FLR9-F1
#
_cell.length_a   1.000
_cell.length_b   1.000
_cell.length_c   1.000
_cell.angle_alpha   90.00
_cell.angle_beta   90.00
_cell.angle_gamma   90.00
#
_symmetry.space_group_name_H-M   'P 1'
#
loop_
_entity.id
_entity.type
_entity.pdbx_description
1 polymer ?
#
loop_
_entity_poly.entity_id
_entity_poly.type
_entity_poly.pdbx_seq_one_letter_code
_entity_poly.pdbx_strand_id
1 'polypeptide(L)'
;MKHDSVSDVKASGLAEGSNGDLSNEATKDEVESKKERSVLQAKLTRLAIQIGYAGSFVAGCTVLILVTRFCISRYMIEEKAFSVADFQHFINFLIIGVTVLVVAVPEGLPLAVTLSLAYSVKKMMLDNNLVRHLDACETMGNATSICSDKTGTLTTNRMTVVQSYINEIHYKETPKFESLNKETSDLLINLISINSSYASQVMPAKNPGEQLTQLGNKTECGLLGFVLALGQSYQAIRDKYPEEKIFKVYTFNSVRKSMSTVIELKDGNLFTGYRVFSKGASEIILKKCKWFLAKDGLPKKFSQKDCDRLVSNVIEPMASDGLRTICLAYKDYVTRSDNVQENQIRATKEIDWDNEDAVVNDLTAIAIVGIQDPVRPEVPEAIAKCQRAGITVRMVTGDNINTARSIATSCGILRPGEDFIALEGKDFNARIRNEKGEV
;
A
#
# COMPACT_ATOMS: atom_id res chain seq x y z
N MET A 1 -14.31 -45.50 -17.47
CA MET A 1 -13.61 -46.19 -16.35
C MET A 1 -12.12 -45.96 -16.57
N LYS A 2 -11.43 -45.45 -15.54
CA LYS A 2 -10.02 -45.01 -15.48
C LYS A 2 -9.65 -43.73 -16.26
N HIS A 3 -9.45 -42.68 -15.46
CA HIS A 3 -8.62 -41.51 -15.74
C HIS A 3 -7.15 -41.93 -15.69
N ASP A 4 -6.39 -41.65 -16.74
CA ASP A 4 -4.94 -41.74 -16.74
C ASP A 4 -4.33 -40.43 -16.23
N SER A 5 -3.34 -40.62 -15.36
CA SER A 5 -2.48 -39.64 -14.70
C SER A 5 -1.61 -38.87 -15.68
N VAL A 6 -1.66 -37.54 -15.62
CA VAL A 6 -0.64 -36.66 -16.21
C VAL A 6 0.39 -36.35 -15.12
N SER A 7 1.59 -36.85 -15.36
CA SER A 7 2.77 -36.82 -14.51
C SER A 7 3.36 -35.43 -14.32
N ASP A 8 3.80 -35.19 -13.09
CA ASP A 8 4.63 -34.07 -12.64
C ASP A 8 5.88 -33.88 -13.50
N VAL A 9 6.07 -32.65 -13.98
CA VAL A 9 7.34 -32.18 -14.54
C VAL A 9 8.08 -31.41 -13.44
N LYS A 10 9.05 -32.08 -12.80
CA LYS A 10 10.08 -31.47 -11.97
C LYS A 10 11.45 -31.86 -12.51
N ALA A 11 12.18 -30.86 -13.01
CA ALA A 11 13.64 -30.82 -13.18
C ALA A 11 13.99 -29.41 -13.70
N SER A 12 15.07 -28.72 -13.37
CA SER A 12 16.16 -28.88 -12.39
C SER A 12 17.12 -27.71 -12.67
N GLY A 13 17.67 -27.10 -11.63
CA GLY A 13 19.00 -26.49 -11.69
C GLY A 13 19.07 -24.98 -11.98
N LEU A 14 19.37 -24.20 -10.93
CA LEU A 14 20.44 -23.22 -10.94
C LEU A 14 20.99 -23.14 -9.51
N ALA A 15 22.21 -23.66 -9.35
CA ALA A 15 23.02 -23.62 -8.15
C ALA A 15 23.87 -22.34 -8.12
N GLU A 16 24.21 -21.91 -6.90
CA GLU A 16 25.42 -21.18 -6.45
C GLU A 16 25.10 -19.96 -5.59
N GLY A 17 25.50 -20.01 -4.30
CA GLY A 17 25.76 -18.80 -3.51
C GLY A 17 25.38 -18.82 -2.03
N SER A 18 26.34 -19.23 -1.20
CA SER A 18 26.61 -18.76 0.17
C SER A 18 25.87 -19.40 1.37
N ASN A 19 26.68 -20.15 2.13
CA ASN A 19 26.46 -20.63 3.49
C ASN A 19 25.93 -19.56 4.44
N GLY A 20 24.83 -19.86 5.13
CA GLY A 20 24.31 -19.13 6.28
C GLY A 20 23.23 -19.94 6.99
N ASP A 21 23.61 -20.59 8.09
CA ASP A 21 22.76 -21.06 9.19
C ASP A 21 21.55 -21.97 8.87
N LEU A 22 21.84 -23.25 8.64
CA LEU A 22 20.89 -24.38 8.57
C LEU A 22 20.18 -24.72 9.90
N SER A 23 20.21 -23.85 10.93
CA SER A 23 19.55 -24.12 12.22
C SER A 23 18.14 -23.53 12.37
N ASN A 24 17.62 -22.80 11.38
CA ASN A 24 16.31 -22.13 11.48
C ASN A 24 15.23 -22.60 10.49
N GLU A 25 15.50 -23.59 9.64
CA GLU A 25 14.47 -24.17 8.75
C GLU A 25 13.76 -25.37 9.38
N ALA A 26 14.44 -26.22 10.14
CA ALA A 26 13.83 -27.40 10.76
C ALA A 26 12.77 -27.08 11.82
N THR A 27 12.79 -25.88 12.42
CA THR A 27 11.78 -25.43 13.40
C THR A 27 10.58 -24.72 12.77
N LYS A 28 10.59 -24.43 11.47
CA LYS A 28 9.45 -23.77 10.81
C LYS A 28 8.39 -24.75 10.30
N ASP A 29 8.82 -25.95 9.89
CA ASP A 29 7.89 -26.94 9.34
C ASP A 29 7.12 -27.72 10.43
N GLU A 30 7.66 -27.89 11.65
CA GLU A 30 6.91 -28.54 12.74
C GLU A 30 5.88 -27.63 13.45
N VAL A 31 5.88 -26.33 13.15
CA VAL A 31 4.79 -25.42 13.55
C VAL A 31 3.66 -25.43 12.51
N GLU A 32 3.79 -26.19 11.41
CA GLU A 32 2.72 -26.40 10.45
C GLU A 32 1.45 -26.96 11.13
N SER A 33 0.44 -26.10 11.17
CA SER A 33 -0.97 -26.47 11.25
C SER A 33 -1.45 -27.13 12.55
N LYS A 34 -1.11 -26.55 13.71
CA LYS A 34 -2.20 -26.38 14.68
C LYS A 34 -3.23 -25.50 13.97
N LYS A 35 -4.27 -26.11 13.37
CA LYS A 35 -5.46 -25.37 12.93
C LYS A 35 -5.90 -24.55 14.12
N GLU A 36 -5.56 -23.26 14.11
CA GLU A 36 -6.01 -22.34 15.13
C GLU A 36 -7.53 -22.40 15.09
N ARG A 37 -8.13 -22.88 16.18
CA ARG A 37 -9.58 -22.94 16.28
C ARG A 37 -10.07 -21.51 16.44
N SER A 38 -11.16 -21.18 15.76
CA SER A 38 -11.81 -19.89 16.00
C SER A 38 -12.22 -19.78 17.48
N VAL A 39 -12.31 -18.55 18.01
CA VAL A 39 -12.69 -18.32 19.41
C VAL A 39 -14.07 -18.92 19.71
N LEU A 40 -15.01 -18.82 18.77
CA LEU A 40 -16.33 -19.42 18.82
C LEU A 40 -16.25 -20.94 18.84
N GLN A 41 -15.44 -21.54 17.96
CA GLN A 41 -15.22 -22.98 17.96
C GLN A 41 -14.64 -23.46 19.30
N ALA A 42 -13.69 -22.73 19.89
CA ALA A 42 -13.13 -23.05 21.19
C ALA A 42 -14.18 -22.97 22.32
N LYS A 43 -14.96 -21.88 22.36
CA LYS A 43 -16.04 -21.68 23.35
C LYS A 43 -17.15 -22.74 23.21
N LEU A 44 -17.57 -23.04 21.99
CA LEU A 44 -18.62 -24.04 21.72
C LEU A 44 -18.13 -25.46 21.99
N THR A 45 -16.86 -25.77 21.73
CA THR A 45 -16.29 -27.06 22.12
C THR A 45 -16.31 -27.21 23.64
N ARG A 46 -15.96 -26.17 24.40
CA ARG A 46 -16.04 -26.18 25.86
C ARG A 46 -17.47 -26.43 26.35
N LEU A 47 -18.44 -25.78 25.72
CA LEU A 47 -19.87 -25.94 26.03
C LEU A 47 -20.35 -27.36 25.69
N ALA A 48 -19.97 -27.90 24.52
CA ALA A 48 -20.30 -29.26 24.11
C ALA A 48 -19.74 -30.31 25.09
N ILE A 49 -18.52 -30.11 25.59
CA ILE A 49 -17.92 -30.98 26.62
C ILE A 49 -18.70 -30.91 27.94
N GLN A 50 -19.14 -29.71 28.35
CA GLN A 50 -19.96 -29.55 29.57
C GLN A 50 -21.32 -30.25 29.43
N ILE A 51 -21.99 -30.13 28.28
CA ILE A 51 -23.21 -30.88 27.98
C ILE A 51 -22.93 -32.39 28.01
N GLY A 52 -21.79 -32.83 27.45
CA GLY A 52 -21.37 -34.23 27.50
C GLY A 52 -21.23 -34.76 28.93
N TYR A 53 -20.61 -33.99 29.85
CA TYR A 53 -20.53 -34.37 31.25
C TYR A 53 -21.90 -34.42 31.94
N ALA A 54 -22.76 -33.43 31.70
CA ALA A 54 -24.10 -33.41 32.24
C ALA A 54 -24.94 -34.60 31.73
N GLY A 55 -24.88 -34.87 30.42
CA GLY A 55 -25.51 -36.03 29.80
C GLY A 55 -25.01 -37.36 30.35
N SER A 56 -23.68 -37.49 30.57
CA SER A 56 -23.08 -38.66 31.20
C SER A 56 -23.57 -38.89 32.62
N PHE A 57 -23.67 -37.80 33.41
CA PHE A 57 -24.20 -37.87 34.77
C PHE A 57 -25.67 -38.33 34.79
N VAL A 58 -26.52 -37.72 33.96
CA VAL A 58 -27.95 -38.09 33.84
C VAL A 58 -28.13 -39.52 33.35
N ALA A 59 -27.33 -39.96 32.37
CA ALA A 59 -27.33 -41.34 31.90
C ALA A 59 -26.99 -42.33 33.04
N GLY A 60 -25.92 -42.04 33.81
CA GLY A 60 -25.52 -42.84 34.97
C GLY A 60 -26.62 -42.92 36.04
N CYS A 61 -27.21 -41.77 36.38
CA CYS A 61 -28.34 -41.71 37.31
C CYS A 61 -29.55 -42.52 36.80
N THR A 62 -29.87 -42.43 35.51
CA THR A 62 -30.99 -43.16 34.91
C THR A 62 -30.79 -44.67 35.04
N VAL A 63 -29.60 -45.17 34.69
CA VAL A 63 -29.26 -46.60 34.86
C VAL A 63 -29.37 -47.00 36.32
N LEU A 64 -28.79 -46.23 37.24
CA LEU A 64 -28.82 -46.53 38.67
C LEU A 64 -30.25 -46.58 39.22
N ILE A 65 -31.10 -45.62 38.84
CA ILE A 65 -32.51 -45.57 39.26
C ILE A 65 -33.27 -46.77 38.71
N LEU A 66 -33.10 -47.13 37.44
CA LEU A 66 -33.77 -48.27 36.82
C LEU A 66 -33.34 -49.59 37.45
N VAL A 67 -32.03 -49.78 37.68
CA VAL A 67 -31.47 -50.95 38.37
C VAL A 67 -32.02 -51.03 39.79
N THR A 68 -31.97 -49.95 40.56
CA THR A 68 -32.41 -49.92 41.96
C THR A 68 -33.91 -50.20 42.06
N ARG A 69 -34.72 -49.55 41.22
CA ARG A 69 -36.17 -49.77 41.15
C ARG A 69 -36.50 -51.22 40.78
N PHE A 70 -35.78 -51.80 39.82
CA PHE A 70 -35.96 -53.19 39.42
C PHE A 70 -35.59 -54.14 40.56
N CYS A 71 -34.45 -53.93 41.23
CA CYS A 71 -34.03 -54.75 42.37
C CYS A 71 -35.04 -54.69 43.53
N ILE A 72 -35.54 -53.50 43.89
CA ILE A 72 -36.56 -53.35 44.94
C ILE A 72 -37.86 -54.05 44.52
N SER A 73 -38.36 -53.81 43.31
CA SER A 73 -39.61 -54.42 42.86
C SER A 73 -39.53 -55.94 42.77
N ARG A 74 -38.42 -56.49 42.27
CA ARG A 74 -38.27 -57.92 41.95
C ARG A 74 -37.86 -58.77 43.15
N TYR A 75 -36.87 -58.30 43.93
CA TYR A 75 -36.28 -59.08 45.02
C TYR A 75 -36.91 -58.75 46.37
N MET A 76 -37.31 -57.50 46.60
CA MET A 76 -37.84 -57.07 47.92
C MET A 76 -39.37 -57.17 48.00
N ILE A 77 -40.11 -56.85 46.92
CA ILE A 77 -41.59 -56.87 46.93
C ILE A 77 -42.13 -58.21 46.41
N GLU A 78 -41.63 -58.70 45.27
CA GLU A 78 -42.12 -59.94 44.65
C GLU A 78 -41.45 -61.22 45.19
N GLU A 79 -40.41 -61.11 46.02
CA GLU A 79 -39.63 -62.23 46.59
C GLU A 79 -39.20 -63.30 45.57
N LYS A 80 -38.90 -62.92 44.32
CA LYS A 80 -38.49 -63.86 43.27
C LYS A 80 -37.00 -64.22 43.39
N ALA A 81 -36.67 -65.50 43.20
CA ALA A 81 -35.28 -65.94 43.09
C ALA A 81 -34.60 -65.34 41.84
N PHE A 82 -33.30 -65.09 41.93
CA PHE A 82 -32.48 -64.59 40.82
C PHE A 82 -32.65 -65.48 39.58
N SER A 83 -33.09 -64.88 38.48
CA SER A 83 -33.29 -65.57 37.21
C SER A 83 -32.30 -65.07 36.17
N VAL A 84 -31.82 -65.96 35.29
CA VAL A 84 -30.98 -65.59 34.15
C VAL A 84 -31.68 -64.56 33.24
N ALA A 85 -33.02 -64.54 33.23
CA ALA A 85 -33.81 -63.54 32.50
C ALA A 85 -33.66 -62.10 33.06
N ASP A 86 -33.19 -61.92 34.30
CA ASP A 86 -32.97 -60.60 34.89
C ASP A 86 -31.77 -59.89 34.22
N PHE A 87 -30.78 -60.64 33.70
CA PHE A 87 -29.67 -60.07 32.93
C PHE A 87 -30.14 -59.31 31.68
N GLN A 88 -31.19 -59.79 31.01
CA GLN A 88 -31.75 -59.08 29.85
C GLN A 88 -32.31 -57.71 30.23
N HIS A 89 -32.90 -57.58 31.42
CA HIS A 89 -33.42 -56.31 31.92
C HIS A 89 -32.28 -55.33 32.24
N PHE A 90 -31.20 -55.80 32.88
CA PHE A 90 -30.02 -54.97 33.14
C PHE A 90 -29.36 -54.48 31.84
N ILE A 91 -29.26 -55.34 30.83
CA ILE A 91 -28.78 -54.96 29.49
C ILE A 91 -29.70 -53.89 28.89
N ASN A 92 -31.03 -54.04 29.00
CA ASN A 92 -31.97 -53.02 28.50
C ASN A 92 -31.82 -51.68 29.23
N PHE A 93 -31.63 -51.67 30.55
CA PHE A 93 -31.38 -50.44 31.30
C PHE A 93 -30.07 -49.78 30.88
N LEU A 94 -29.02 -50.57 30.64
CA LEU A 94 -27.77 -50.07 30.11
C LEU A 94 -27.95 -49.48 28.70
N ILE A 95 -28.71 -50.14 27.82
CA ILE A 95 -29.05 -49.61 26.48
C ILE A 95 -29.76 -48.26 26.61
N ILE A 96 -30.75 -48.14 27.50
CA ILE A 96 -31.44 -46.86 27.76
C ILE A 96 -30.45 -45.79 28.23
N GLY A 97 -29.53 -46.11 29.14
CA GLY A 97 -28.49 -45.19 29.58
C GLY A 97 -27.59 -44.71 28.44
N VAL A 98 -27.14 -45.63 27.59
CA VAL A 98 -26.35 -45.30 26.39
C VAL A 98 -27.18 -44.44 25.42
N THR A 99 -28.47 -44.74 25.23
CA THR A 99 -29.36 -43.91 24.41
C THR A 99 -29.47 -42.48 24.94
N VAL A 100 -29.64 -42.30 26.25
CA VAL A 100 -29.66 -40.96 26.89
C VAL A 100 -28.33 -40.23 26.67
N LEU A 101 -27.20 -40.93 26.81
CA LEU A 101 -25.87 -40.35 26.57
C LEU A 101 -25.70 -39.90 25.11
N VAL A 102 -26.04 -40.75 24.14
CA VAL A 102 -25.90 -40.44 22.71
C VAL A 102 -26.79 -39.25 22.31
N VAL A 103 -28.02 -39.21 22.80
CA VAL A 103 -28.95 -38.07 22.55
C VAL A 103 -28.42 -36.76 23.12
N ALA A 104 -27.58 -36.80 24.16
CA ALA A 104 -26.99 -35.60 24.76
C ALA A 104 -25.78 -35.04 23.99
N VAL A 105 -25.15 -35.79 23.09
CA VAL A 105 -23.96 -35.31 22.34
C VAL A 105 -24.39 -34.32 21.24
N PRO A 106 -23.94 -33.05 21.28
CA PRO A 106 -24.41 -32.04 20.33
C PRO A 106 -23.62 -32.06 19.00
N GLU A 107 -23.81 -33.10 18.18
CA GLU A 107 -23.09 -33.29 16.90
C GLU A 107 -23.41 -32.22 15.84
N GLY A 108 -24.59 -31.60 15.89
CA GLY A 108 -25.01 -30.56 14.95
C GLY A 108 -24.32 -29.21 15.14
N LEU A 109 -23.74 -28.95 16.31
CA LEU A 109 -23.20 -27.64 16.68
C LEU A 109 -21.94 -27.25 15.88
N PRO A 110 -20.90 -28.10 15.74
CA PRO A 110 -19.74 -27.79 14.90
C PRO A 110 -20.09 -27.57 13.42
N LEU A 111 -21.07 -28.32 12.91
CA LEU A 111 -21.55 -28.18 11.54
C LEU A 111 -22.22 -26.82 11.32
N ALA A 112 -23.11 -26.42 12.24
CA ALA A 112 -23.81 -25.13 12.17
C ALA A 112 -22.82 -23.95 12.13
N VAL A 113 -21.77 -23.97 12.96
CA VAL A 113 -20.74 -22.93 12.97
C VAL A 113 -20.01 -22.86 11.65
N THR A 114 -19.54 -24.00 11.14
CA THR A 114 -18.78 -24.07 9.89
C THR A 114 -19.61 -23.58 8.70
N LEU A 115 -20.87 -23.99 8.62
CA LEU A 115 -21.80 -23.51 7.59
C LEU A 115 -22.07 -22.00 7.70
N SER A 116 -22.25 -21.48 8.92
CA SER A 116 -22.48 -20.05 9.15
C SER A 116 -21.28 -19.20 8.73
N LEU A 117 -20.05 -19.64 9.05
CA LEU A 117 -18.81 -18.96 8.64
C LEU A 117 -18.61 -19.05 7.12
N ALA A 118 -18.86 -20.21 6.52
CA ALA A 118 -18.75 -20.40 5.07
C ALA A 118 -19.75 -19.50 4.30
N TYR A 119 -20.98 -19.38 4.81
CA TYR A 119 -21.97 -18.45 4.25
C TYR A 119 -21.51 -16.99 4.35
N SER A 120 -20.99 -16.57 5.51
CA SER A 120 -20.45 -15.22 5.71
C SER A 120 -19.28 -14.92 4.77
N VAL A 121 -18.34 -15.86 4.60
CA VAL A 121 -17.23 -15.72 3.66
C VAL A 121 -17.72 -15.61 2.22
N LYS A 122 -18.71 -16.41 1.82
CA LYS A 122 -19.31 -16.30 0.49
C LYS A 122 -19.93 -14.92 0.27
N LYS A 123 -20.62 -14.37 1.27
CA LYS A 123 -21.20 -13.03 1.20
C LYS A 123 -20.12 -11.95 1.10
N MET A 124 -19.07 -12.01 1.92
CA MET A 124 -17.95 -11.06 1.84
C MET A 124 -17.23 -11.12 0.49
N MET A 125 -17.09 -12.30 -0.10
CA MET A 125 -16.50 -12.45 -1.43
C MET A 125 -17.33 -11.74 -2.51
N LEU A 126 -18.66 -11.76 -2.40
CA LEU A 126 -19.55 -11.01 -3.29
C LEU A 126 -19.44 -9.49 -3.07
N ASP A 127 -19.06 -9.06 -1.87
CA ASP A 127 -18.72 -7.67 -1.53
C ASP A 127 -17.26 -7.30 -1.90
N ASN A 128 -16.61 -8.06 -2.78
CA ASN A 128 -15.21 -7.91 -3.19
C ASN A 128 -14.19 -8.02 -2.04
N ASN A 129 -14.55 -8.67 -0.93
CA ASN A 129 -13.66 -8.96 0.19
C ASN A 129 -13.33 -10.46 0.28
N LEU A 130 -12.13 -10.83 -0.17
CA LEU A 130 -11.67 -12.21 -0.13
C LEU A 130 -11.13 -12.58 1.25
N VAL A 131 -11.90 -13.35 2.01
CA VAL A 131 -11.47 -13.92 3.29
C VAL A 131 -10.74 -15.25 3.04
N ARG A 132 -9.45 -15.31 3.42
CA ARG A 132 -8.61 -16.50 3.23
C ARG A 132 -8.81 -17.58 4.29
N HIS A 133 -9.16 -17.19 5.52
CA HIS A 133 -9.35 -18.10 6.65
C HIS A 133 -10.76 -17.94 7.23
N LEU A 134 -11.50 -19.04 7.43
CA LEU A 134 -12.91 -19.00 7.85
C LEU A 134 -13.10 -18.34 9.22
N ASP A 135 -12.16 -18.53 10.13
CA ASP A 135 -12.12 -17.96 11.47
C ASP A 135 -11.88 -16.44 11.48
N ALA A 136 -11.23 -15.89 10.45
CA ALA A 136 -10.99 -14.45 10.34
C ALA A 136 -12.28 -13.63 10.36
N CYS A 137 -13.39 -14.17 9.84
CA CYS A 137 -14.70 -13.52 9.90
C CYS A 137 -15.15 -13.27 11.36
N GLU A 138 -14.89 -14.22 12.26
CA GLU A 138 -15.22 -14.08 13.67
C GLU A 138 -14.23 -13.14 14.38
N THR A 139 -12.93 -13.33 14.14
CA THR A 139 -11.88 -12.50 14.73
C THR A 139 -12.09 -11.03 14.40
N MET A 140 -12.42 -10.70 13.15
CA MET A 140 -12.73 -9.33 12.73
C MET A 140 -14.02 -8.79 13.36
N GLY A 141 -15.02 -9.64 13.62
CA GLY A 141 -16.25 -9.24 14.31
C GLY A 141 -16.02 -8.82 15.77
N ASN A 142 -14.96 -9.32 16.40
CA ASN A 142 -14.59 -8.98 17.77
C ASN A 142 -13.52 -7.86 17.86
N ALA A 143 -13.08 -7.31 16.74
CA ALA A 143 -12.00 -6.33 16.70
C ALA A 143 -12.45 -4.95 17.24
N THR A 144 -11.71 -4.41 18.21
CA THR A 144 -11.94 -3.06 18.78
C THR A 144 -10.90 -2.04 18.31
N SER A 145 -9.79 -2.50 17.76
CA SER A 145 -8.71 -1.66 17.25
C SER A 145 -8.20 -2.22 15.92
N ILE A 146 -7.96 -1.32 14.96
CA ILE A 146 -7.38 -1.62 13.66
C ILE A 146 -6.06 -0.86 13.57
N CYS A 147 -4.97 -1.58 13.31
CA CYS A 147 -3.69 -0.98 12.93
C CYS A 147 -3.49 -1.22 11.43
N SER A 148 -3.46 -0.16 10.64
CA SER A 148 -3.30 -0.24 9.20
C SER A 148 -1.90 0.22 8.81
N ASP A 149 -1.29 -0.51 7.87
CA ASP A 149 -0.18 0.04 7.09
C ASP A 149 -0.71 1.19 6.22
N LYS A 150 0.19 2.07 5.79
CA LYS A 150 -0.12 3.21 4.92
C LYS A 150 -0.15 2.80 3.46
N THR A 151 1.00 2.33 2.95
CA THR A 151 1.25 2.25 1.51
C THR A 151 0.45 1.12 0.89
N GLY A 152 -0.41 1.42 -0.09
CA GLY A 152 -1.20 0.42 -0.79
C GLY A 152 -2.43 -0.08 -0.02
N THR A 153 -2.48 0.13 1.29
CA THR A 153 -3.68 -0.10 2.12
C THR A 153 -4.53 1.15 2.21
N LEU A 154 -4.04 2.21 2.87
CA LEU A 154 -4.76 3.49 2.99
C LEU A 154 -4.59 4.36 1.74
N THR A 155 -3.45 4.25 1.08
CA THR A 155 -3.12 5.01 -0.13
C THR A 155 -3.20 4.14 -1.39
N THR A 156 -3.17 4.81 -2.54
CA THR A 156 -3.28 4.15 -3.85
C THR A 156 -1.99 3.46 -4.33
N ASN A 157 -0.86 3.64 -3.60
CA ASN A 157 0.49 3.22 -3.98
C ASN A 157 0.94 3.81 -5.35
N ARG A 158 0.59 5.08 -5.58
CA ARG A 158 0.88 5.81 -6.81
C ARG A 158 1.25 7.24 -6.50
N MET A 159 2.46 7.61 -6.84
CA MET A 159 2.81 9.03 -6.72
C MET A 159 2.05 9.80 -7.79
N THR A 160 1.38 10.86 -7.39
CA THR A 160 0.54 11.71 -8.24
C THR A 160 0.89 13.17 -7.97
N VAL A 161 1.08 13.96 -9.02
CA VAL A 161 1.17 15.42 -8.88
C VAL A 161 -0.20 15.92 -8.45
N VAL A 162 -0.29 16.46 -7.25
CA VAL A 162 -1.54 17.00 -6.68
C VAL A 162 -1.53 18.53 -6.62
N GLN A 163 -0.36 19.14 -6.59
CA GLN A 163 -0.21 20.58 -6.68
C GLN A 163 0.88 20.94 -7.69
N SER A 164 0.74 22.10 -8.33
CA SER A 164 1.77 22.63 -9.21
C SER A 164 1.83 24.15 -9.14
N TYR A 165 3.02 24.70 -9.30
CA TYR A 165 3.29 26.12 -9.42
C TYR A 165 3.90 26.37 -10.80
N ILE A 166 3.11 26.96 -11.70
CA ILE A 166 3.44 27.11 -13.13
C ILE A 166 3.05 28.54 -13.52
N ASN A 167 3.92 29.25 -14.25
CA ASN A 167 3.65 30.61 -14.73
C ASN A 167 3.16 31.57 -13.61
N GLU A 168 3.77 31.49 -12.42
CA GLU A 168 3.41 32.26 -11.21
C GLU A 168 2.05 31.95 -10.57
N ILE A 169 1.36 30.89 -11.00
CA ILE A 169 0.07 30.47 -10.48
C ILE A 169 0.23 29.17 -9.68
N HIS A 170 -0.29 29.14 -8.45
CA HIS A 170 -0.33 27.94 -7.62
C HIS A 170 -1.66 27.19 -7.83
N TYR A 171 -1.58 26.08 -8.54
CA TYR A 171 -2.68 25.15 -8.75
C TYR A 171 -2.70 24.08 -7.66
N LYS A 172 -3.86 23.93 -7.00
CA LYS A 172 -4.11 22.87 -6.00
C LYS A 172 -4.74 21.60 -6.60
N GLU A 173 -4.97 21.61 -7.90
CA GLU A 173 -5.49 20.53 -8.72
C GLU A 173 -4.77 20.57 -10.07
N THR A 174 -4.94 19.54 -10.91
CA THR A 174 -4.38 19.54 -12.26
C THR A 174 -4.99 20.69 -13.08
N PRO A 175 -4.18 21.64 -13.61
CA PRO A 175 -4.69 22.70 -14.46
C PRO A 175 -5.23 22.13 -15.78
N LYS A 176 -6.17 22.83 -16.41
CA LYS A 176 -6.57 22.53 -17.78
C LYS A 176 -5.44 22.88 -18.74
N PHE A 177 -5.15 22.00 -19.70
CA PHE A 177 -4.04 22.20 -20.64
C PHE A 177 -4.17 23.50 -21.44
N GLU A 178 -5.41 23.87 -21.81
CA GLU A 178 -5.72 25.09 -22.57
C GLU A 178 -5.47 26.38 -21.77
N SER A 179 -5.42 26.30 -20.44
CA SER A 179 -5.15 27.45 -19.58
C SER A 179 -3.66 27.75 -19.41
N LEU A 180 -2.79 26.80 -19.80
CA LEU A 180 -1.35 26.96 -19.71
C LEU A 180 -0.82 27.70 -20.94
N ASN A 181 0.20 28.52 -20.73
CA ASN A 181 0.91 29.13 -21.84
C ASN A 181 1.53 28.03 -22.73
N LYS A 182 1.37 28.17 -24.06
CA LYS A 182 1.80 27.15 -25.04
C LYS A 182 3.29 26.82 -24.97
N GLU A 183 4.15 27.83 -24.83
CA GLU A 183 5.60 27.61 -24.74
C GLU A 183 5.96 26.88 -23.44
N THR A 184 5.30 27.25 -22.34
CA THR A 184 5.52 26.61 -21.04
C THR A 184 5.02 25.16 -21.03
N SER A 185 3.84 24.91 -21.59
CA SER A 185 3.26 23.57 -21.62
C SER A 185 4.06 22.64 -22.53
N ASP A 186 4.51 23.10 -23.69
CA ASP A 186 5.41 22.35 -24.57
C ASP A 186 6.73 22.00 -23.85
N LEU A 187 7.38 22.97 -23.18
CA LEU A 187 8.61 22.73 -22.43
C LEU A 187 8.40 21.76 -21.27
N LEU A 188 7.31 21.92 -20.51
CA LEU A 188 6.97 21.08 -19.37
C LEU A 188 6.80 19.61 -19.77
N ILE A 189 6.03 19.35 -20.83
CA ILE A 189 5.75 17.98 -21.28
C ILE A 189 7.01 17.34 -21.87
N ASN A 190 7.78 18.09 -22.68
CA ASN A 190 9.05 17.58 -23.21
C ASN A 190 10.04 17.25 -22.09
N LEU A 191 10.19 18.14 -21.10
CA LEU A 191 11.04 17.90 -19.94
C LEU A 191 10.64 16.63 -19.22
N ILE A 192 9.37 16.50 -18.81
CA ILE A 192 8.92 15.35 -18.04
C ILE A 192 9.11 14.03 -18.81
N SER A 193 8.79 14.04 -20.11
CA SER A 193 8.82 12.84 -20.95
C SER A 193 10.25 12.35 -21.22
N ILE A 194 11.18 13.27 -21.48
CA ILE A 194 12.57 13.00 -21.88
C ILE A 194 13.50 12.85 -20.68
N ASN A 195 13.34 13.67 -19.64
CA ASN A 195 14.19 13.63 -18.45
C ASN A 195 13.74 12.57 -17.42
N SER A 196 12.70 11.80 -17.71
CA SER A 196 12.33 10.60 -16.93
C SER A 196 12.92 9.35 -17.54
N SER A 197 13.40 8.43 -16.69
CA SER A 197 13.90 7.14 -17.14
C SER A 197 12.88 6.47 -18.07
N TYR A 198 13.34 5.91 -19.17
CA TYR A 198 12.47 5.26 -20.16
C TYR A 198 11.92 3.92 -19.64
N ALA A 199 12.57 3.38 -18.59
CA ALA A 199 12.03 2.29 -17.78
C ALA A 199 10.86 2.71 -16.87
N SER A 200 10.71 4.02 -16.59
CA SER A 200 9.56 4.54 -15.84
C SER A 200 8.37 4.76 -16.77
N GLN A 201 7.26 4.09 -16.48
CA GLN A 201 6.07 4.07 -17.34
C GLN A 201 4.78 4.04 -16.51
N VAL A 202 3.71 4.62 -17.06
CA VAL A 202 2.35 4.56 -16.52
C VAL A 202 1.50 3.76 -17.49
N MET A 203 1.25 2.51 -17.15
CA MET A 203 0.51 1.57 -17.99
C MET A 203 -1.00 1.70 -17.76
N PRO A 204 -1.83 1.51 -18.81
CA PRO A 204 -3.27 1.38 -18.64
C PRO A 204 -3.59 0.22 -17.68
N ALA A 205 -4.75 0.32 -17.04
CA ALA A 205 -5.27 -0.74 -16.20
C ALA A 205 -5.51 -2.02 -17.02
N LYS A 206 -5.22 -3.20 -16.44
CA LYS A 206 -5.40 -4.48 -17.14
C LYS A 206 -6.87 -4.87 -17.22
N ASN A 207 -7.62 -4.57 -16.16
CA ASN A 207 -9.06 -4.84 -16.07
C ASN A 207 -9.88 -3.54 -15.99
N PRO A 208 -11.13 -3.54 -16.48
CA PRO A 208 -12.06 -2.42 -16.28
C PRO A 208 -12.24 -2.10 -14.80
N GLY A 209 -12.14 -0.83 -14.42
CA GLY A 209 -12.28 -0.37 -13.02
C GLY A 209 -11.01 -0.45 -12.18
N GLU A 210 -9.97 -1.15 -12.66
CA GLU A 210 -8.64 -1.02 -12.06
C GLU A 210 -8.04 0.35 -12.41
N GLN A 211 -7.15 0.83 -11.54
CA GLN A 211 -6.46 2.09 -11.74
C GLN A 211 -5.13 1.85 -12.53
N LEU A 212 -4.56 2.84 -13.23
CA LEU A 212 -3.27 2.80 -13.99
C LEU A 212 -2.03 2.21 -13.26
N THR A 213 -1.26 1.30 -13.84
CA THR A 213 -0.07 0.73 -13.14
C THR A 213 1.18 1.60 -13.31
N GLN A 214 1.87 1.93 -12.21
CA GLN A 214 3.16 2.65 -12.25
C GLN A 214 4.36 1.68 -12.15
N LEU A 215 5.17 1.60 -13.21
CA LEU A 215 6.39 0.79 -13.31
C LEU A 215 7.63 1.68 -13.30
N GLY A 216 8.69 1.27 -12.59
CA GLY A 216 9.93 2.04 -12.46
C GLY A 216 9.90 3.02 -11.28
N ASN A 217 10.55 4.17 -11.43
CA ASN A 217 10.66 5.15 -10.36
C ASN A 217 9.30 5.85 -10.12
N LYS A 218 8.73 5.65 -8.94
CA LYS A 218 7.40 6.19 -8.59
C LYS A 218 7.30 7.71 -8.74
N THR A 219 8.33 8.48 -8.39
CA THR A 219 8.31 9.95 -8.56
C THR A 219 8.20 10.35 -10.02
N GLU A 220 8.95 9.67 -10.89
CA GLU A 220 8.89 9.88 -12.33
C GLU A 220 7.54 9.44 -12.90
N CYS A 221 6.99 8.30 -12.44
CA CYS A 221 5.65 7.89 -12.80
C CYS A 221 4.59 8.93 -12.40
N GLY A 222 4.77 9.63 -11.28
CA GLY A 222 3.89 10.74 -10.90
C GLY A 222 3.97 11.94 -11.84
N LEU A 223 5.16 12.26 -12.33
CA LEU A 223 5.34 13.29 -13.36
C LEU A 223 4.74 12.84 -14.71
N LEU A 224 4.99 11.61 -15.14
CA LEU A 224 4.39 11.06 -16.36
C LEU A 224 2.87 10.99 -16.26
N GLY A 225 2.34 10.66 -15.07
CA GLY A 225 0.92 10.72 -14.76
C GLY A 225 0.35 12.15 -14.86
N PHE A 226 1.14 13.16 -14.52
CA PHE A 226 0.76 14.57 -14.70
C PHE A 226 0.65 14.94 -16.19
N VAL A 227 1.55 14.45 -17.04
CA VAL A 227 1.44 14.62 -18.51
C VAL A 227 0.15 13.99 -19.03
N LEU A 228 -0.17 12.77 -18.60
CA LEU A 228 -1.43 12.12 -18.97
C LEU A 228 -2.66 12.88 -18.45
N ALA A 229 -2.59 13.43 -17.23
CA ALA A 229 -3.67 14.21 -16.64
C ALA A 229 -3.92 15.54 -17.36
N LEU A 230 -2.89 16.09 -18.03
CA LEU A 230 -3.01 17.23 -18.96
C LEU A 230 -3.56 16.83 -20.34
N GLY A 231 -3.92 15.56 -20.55
CA GLY A 231 -4.46 15.07 -21.82
C GLY A 231 -3.40 14.85 -22.90
N GLN A 232 -2.12 14.74 -22.52
CA GLN A 232 -0.99 14.65 -23.45
C GLN A 232 -0.31 13.28 -23.36
N SER A 233 0.37 12.88 -24.42
CA SER A 233 1.07 11.59 -24.50
C SER A 233 2.57 11.76 -24.36
N TYR A 234 3.13 11.30 -23.23
CA TYR A 234 4.58 11.22 -23.08
C TYR A 234 5.20 10.20 -24.05
N GLN A 235 4.45 9.17 -24.45
CA GLN A 235 4.93 8.15 -25.38
C GLN A 235 5.19 8.74 -26.77
N ALA A 236 4.29 9.59 -27.27
CA ALA A 236 4.47 10.28 -28.55
C ALA A 236 5.75 11.14 -28.58
N ILE A 237 6.12 11.75 -27.44
CA ILE A 237 7.36 12.52 -27.31
C ILE A 237 8.58 11.60 -27.25
N ARG A 238 8.49 10.47 -26.54
CA ARG A 238 9.55 9.45 -26.50
C ARG A 238 9.77 8.79 -27.86
N ASP A 239 8.74 8.63 -28.67
CA ASP A 239 8.86 8.12 -30.05
C ASP A 239 9.61 9.12 -30.95
N LYS A 240 9.43 10.44 -30.70
CA LYS A 240 10.17 11.50 -31.39
C LYS A 240 11.62 11.61 -30.91
N TYR A 241 11.83 11.44 -29.60
CA TYR A 241 13.13 11.46 -28.91
C TYR A 241 13.40 10.11 -28.26
N PRO A 242 13.70 9.06 -29.04
CA PRO A 242 14.03 7.76 -28.48
C PRO A 242 15.37 7.82 -27.72
N GLU A 243 15.64 6.82 -26.88
CA GLU A 243 16.75 6.84 -25.91
C GLU A 243 18.11 7.06 -26.59
N GLU A 244 18.31 6.52 -27.79
CA GLU A 244 19.53 6.69 -28.59
C GLU A 244 19.80 8.13 -29.05
N LYS A 245 18.79 9.02 -29.03
CA LYS A 245 18.97 10.45 -29.32
C LYS A 245 19.37 11.27 -28.11
N ILE A 246 19.40 10.67 -26.92
CA ILE A 246 19.85 11.36 -25.71
C ILE A 246 21.37 11.49 -25.77
N PHE A 247 21.85 12.73 -25.72
CA PHE A 247 23.27 13.03 -25.84
C PHE A 247 24.06 12.69 -24.56
N LYS A 248 23.51 13.05 -23.40
CA LYS A 248 24.13 12.80 -22.09
C LYS A 248 23.08 12.76 -21.00
N VAL A 249 23.28 11.91 -20.00
CA VAL A 249 22.45 11.87 -18.78
C VAL A 249 23.34 12.00 -17.54
N TYR A 250 23.01 12.97 -16.70
CA TYR A 250 23.49 13.06 -15.33
C TYR A 250 22.43 12.42 -14.44
N THR A 251 22.64 11.17 -14.04
CA THR A 251 21.67 10.34 -13.32
C THR A 251 21.33 10.91 -11.93
N PHE A 252 20.33 10.42 -11.23
CA PHE A 252 20.13 10.85 -9.83
C PHE A 252 21.26 10.32 -8.92
N ASN A 253 21.76 11.14 -7.99
CA ASN A 253 22.55 10.65 -6.84
C ASN A 253 22.18 11.43 -5.56
N SER A 254 22.44 10.85 -4.39
CA SER A 254 22.04 11.41 -3.09
C SER A 254 22.73 12.74 -2.72
N VAL A 255 23.86 13.05 -3.37
CA VAL A 255 24.62 14.29 -3.14
C VAL A 255 23.98 15.45 -3.91
N ARG A 256 23.73 15.28 -5.21
CA ARG A 256 23.14 16.32 -6.07
C ARG A 256 21.61 16.41 -5.96
N LYS A 257 20.94 15.32 -5.60
CA LYS A 257 19.47 15.20 -5.48
C LYS A 257 18.70 15.68 -6.72
N SER A 258 19.31 15.54 -7.88
CA SER A 258 18.77 15.94 -9.18
C SER A 258 19.21 14.98 -10.28
N MET A 259 18.49 15.01 -11.40
CA MET A 259 18.80 14.31 -12.64
C MET A 259 18.70 15.29 -13.80
N SER A 260 19.63 15.22 -14.74
CA SER A 260 19.62 16.08 -15.93
C SER A 260 19.85 15.28 -17.21
N THR A 261 19.12 15.62 -18.27
CA THR A 261 19.21 14.96 -19.58
C THR A 261 19.50 16.01 -20.63
N VAL A 262 20.50 15.76 -21.47
CA VAL A 262 20.91 16.63 -22.57
C VAL A 262 20.43 16.04 -23.89
N ILE A 263 19.77 16.85 -24.71
CA ILE A 263 19.36 16.50 -26.08
C ILE A 263 19.91 17.51 -27.07
N GLU A 264 20.08 17.07 -28.32
CA GLU A 264 20.37 17.96 -29.45
C GLU A 264 19.10 18.67 -29.92
N LEU A 265 19.20 19.98 -30.15
CA LEU A 265 18.19 20.77 -30.82
C LEU A 265 18.49 20.80 -32.32
N LYS A 266 17.45 20.54 -33.12
CA LYS A 266 17.53 20.55 -34.58
C LYS A 266 16.35 21.32 -35.17
N ASP A 267 16.62 22.16 -36.15
CA ASP A 267 15.60 22.74 -37.04
C ASP A 267 15.63 21.99 -38.37
N GLY A 268 14.63 21.13 -38.61
CA GLY A 268 14.71 20.10 -39.64
C GLY A 268 15.91 19.17 -39.40
N ASN A 269 16.85 19.13 -40.35
CA ASN A 269 18.09 18.37 -40.23
C ASN A 269 19.27 19.20 -39.70
N LEU A 270 19.08 20.50 -39.47
CA LEU A 270 20.14 21.41 -39.09
C LEU A 270 20.31 21.43 -37.58
N PHE A 271 21.50 21.10 -37.09
CA PHE A 271 21.85 21.24 -35.69
C PHE A 271 21.87 22.72 -35.27
N THR A 272 21.10 23.06 -34.24
CA THR A 272 20.96 24.44 -33.73
C THR A 272 21.47 24.63 -32.30
N GLY A 273 21.75 23.53 -31.57
CA GLY A 273 22.22 23.62 -30.20
C GLY A 273 21.92 22.40 -29.34
N TYR A 274 21.98 22.58 -28.03
CA TYR A 274 21.62 21.57 -27.03
C TYR A 274 20.58 22.13 -26.07
N ARG A 275 19.72 21.24 -25.54
CA ARG A 275 18.83 21.54 -24.42
C ARG A 275 19.13 20.59 -23.28
N VAL A 276 19.38 21.17 -22.11
CA VAL A 276 19.51 20.47 -20.84
C VAL A 276 18.16 20.55 -20.14
N PHE A 277 17.57 19.40 -19.84
CA PHE A 277 16.44 19.28 -18.94
C PHE A 277 16.92 18.82 -17.58
N SER A 278 16.37 19.37 -16.50
CA SER A 278 16.72 19.01 -15.14
C SER A 278 15.49 18.89 -14.25
N LYS A 279 15.49 17.89 -13.38
CA LYS A 279 14.53 17.75 -12.29
C LYS A 279 15.22 17.33 -11.01
N GLY A 280 14.68 17.75 -9.87
CA GLY A 280 15.24 17.38 -8.58
C GLY A 280 14.51 18.04 -7.42
N ALA A 281 15.07 17.89 -6.23
CA ALA A 281 14.58 18.57 -5.03
C ALA A 281 14.47 20.08 -5.30
N SER A 282 13.30 20.65 -5.02
CA SER A 282 12.96 22.00 -5.46
C SER A 282 13.92 23.06 -4.97
N GLU A 283 14.32 22.98 -3.71
CA GLU A 283 15.25 23.90 -3.06
C GLU A 283 16.68 23.84 -3.63
N ILE A 284 17.07 22.71 -4.22
CA ILE A 284 18.40 22.54 -4.83
C ILE A 284 18.39 23.09 -6.25
N ILE A 285 17.39 22.71 -7.06
CA ILE A 285 17.29 23.17 -8.44
C ILE A 285 17.05 24.69 -8.50
N LEU A 286 16.19 25.24 -7.63
CA LEU A 286 15.94 26.69 -7.64
C LEU A 286 17.19 27.52 -7.37
N LYS A 287 18.11 27.04 -6.51
CA LYS A 287 19.42 27.70 -6.28
C LYS A 287 20.32 27.71 -7.51
N LYS A 288 20.09 26.78 -8.45
CA LYS A 288 20.80 26.71 -9.74
C LYS A 288 20.09 27.48 -10.84
N CYS A 289 18.90 28.06 -10.58
CA CYS A 289 18.14 28.81 -11.57
C CYS A 289 18.49 30.31 -11.52
N LYS A 290 18.74 30.91 -12.69
CA LYS A 290 18.82 32.38 -12.88
C LYS A 290 17.57 32.97 -13.51
N TRP A 291 16.69 32.11 -14.00
CA TRP A 291 15.48 32.49 -14.73
C TRP A 291 14.27 31.69 -14.25
N PHE A 292 13.09 32.25 -14.43
CA PHE A 292 11.81 31.60 -14.16
C PHE A 292 10.83 31.94 -15.29
N LEU A 293 10.02 31.00 -15.76
CA LEU A 293 9.00 31.29 -16.79
C LEU A 293 7.83 32.08 -16.18
N ALA A 294 7.66 33.31 -16.62
CA ALA A 294 6.60 34.21 -16.15
C ALA A 294 5.24 33.87 -16.78
N LYS A 295 4.20 34.68 -16.49
CA LYS A 295 2.81 34.46 -16.95
C LYS A 295 2.66 34.40 -18.47
N ASP A 296 3.48 35.17 -19.18
CA ASP A 296 3.52 35.25 -20.64
C ASP A 296 4.29 34.09 -21.30
N GLY A 297 4.86 33.17 -20.50
CA GLY A 297 5.72 32.10 -20.98
C GLY A 297 7.16 32.52 -21.23
N LEU A 298 7.50 33.79 -21.03
CA LEU A 298 8.84 34.30 -21.26
C LEU A 298 9.72 34.13 -20.00
N PRO A 299 11.02 33.85 -20.16
CA PRO A 299 11.96 33.83 -19.04
C PRO A 299 12.13 35.23 -18.43
N LYS A 300 11.87 35.36 -17.13
CA LYS A 300 12.23 36.54 -16.33
C LYS A 300 13.44 36.26 -15.45
N LYS A 301 14.21 37.29 -15.13
CA LYS A 301 15.31 37.19 -14.15
C LYS A 301 14.77 36.69 -12.81
N PHE A 302 15.46 35.72 -12.25
CA PHE A 302 15.11 35.08 -10.98
C PHE A 302 16.22 35.36 -9.98
N SER A 303 15.95 36.29 -9.07
CA SER A 303 16.92 36.71 -8.05
C SER A 303 16.90 35.75 -6.85
N GLN A 304 17.93 35.84 -5.99
CA GLN A 304 17.91 35.10 -4.72
C GLN A 304 16.68 35.45 -3.86
N LYS A 305 16.22 36.72 -3.90
CA LYS A 305 14.99 37.14 -3.20
C LYS A 305 13.74 36.45 -3.75
N ASP A 306 13.67 36.22 -5.06
CA ASP A 306 12.57 35.47 -5.67
C ASP A 306 12.64 33.99 -5.29
N CYS A 307 13.84 33.42 -5.22
CA CYS A 307 14.09 32.07 -4.73
C CYS A 307 13.59 31.91 -3.29
N ASP A 308 14.03 32.76 -2.38
CA ASP A 308 13.65 32.71 -0.96
C ASP A 308 12.13 32.86 -0.78
N ARG A 309 11.50 33.75 -1.57
CA ARG A 309 10.04 33.92 -1.60
C ARG A 309 9.32 32.66 -2.06
N LEU A 310 9.77 31.99 -3.13
CA LEU A 310 9.14 30.75 -3.61
C LEU A 310 9.35 29.59 -2.63
N VAL A 311 10.52 29.52 -2.00
CA VAL A 311 10.78 28.52 -0.96
C VAL A 311 9.79 28.69 0.19
N SER A 312 9.65 29.91 0.72
CA SER A 312 8.78 30.16 1.87
C SER A 312 7.28 30.11 1.55
N ASN A 313 6.85 30.61 0.39
CA ASN A 313 5.42 30.72 0.09
C ASN A 313 4.84 29.51 -0.65
N VAL A 314 5.67 28.66 -1.26
CA VAL A 314 5.21 27.53 -2.09
C VAL A 314 5.79 26.21 -1.62
N ILE A 315 7.12 26.10 -1.52
CA ILE A 315 7.78 24.81 -1.22
C ILE A 315 7.57 24.39 0.23
N GLU A 316 7.79 25.28 1.20
CA GLU A 316 7.61 24.99 2.63
C GLU A 316 6.17 24.61 2.98
N PRO A 317 5.13 25.30 2.48
CA PRO A 317 3.74 24.87 2.63
C PRO A 317 3.47 23.50 2.01
N MET A 318 3.91 23.25 0.77
CA MET A 318 3.77 21.94 0.14
C MET A 318 4.46 20.82 0.94
N ALA A 319 5.67 21.07 1.44
CA ALA A 319 6.41 20.11 2.25
C ALA A 319 5.75 19.87 3.62
N SER A 320 5.16 20.90 4.22
CA SER A 320 4.40 20.81 5.47
C SER A 320 3.12 19.98 5.30
N ASP A 321 2.50 20.06 4.12
CA ASP A 321 1.40 19.19 3.70
C ASP A 321 1.87 17.76 3.34
N GLY A 322 3.16 17.45 3.54
CA GLY A 322 3.73 16.12 3.28
C GLY A 322 3.98 15.81 1.80
N LEU A 323 3.91 16.82 0.92
CA LEU A 323 4.16 16.66 -0.51
C LEU A 323 5.66 16.57 -0.80
N ARG A 324 6.04 15.69 -1.71
CA ARG A 324 7.38 15.69 -2.31
C ARG A 324 7.45 16.78 -3.36
N THR A 325 8.20 17.84 -3.06
CA THR A 325 8.38 18.98 -3.96
C THR A 325 9.51 18.71 -4.96
N ILE A 326 9.19 18.76 -6.25
CA ILE A 326 10.16 18.62 -7.35
C ILE A 326 10.12 19.89 -8.20
N CYS A 327 11.28 20.47 -8.50
CA CYS A 327 11.40 21.56 -9.47
C CYS A 327 11.85 21.00 -10.81
N LEU A 328 11.26 21.54 -11.88
CA LEU A 328 11.51 21.21 -13.28
C LEU A 328 12.13 22.44 -13.94
N ALA A 329 13.29 22.29 -14.56
CA ALA A 329 14.04 23.40 -15.13
C ALA A 329 14.76 22.98 -16.42
N TYR A 330 15.09 23.96 -17.27
CA TYR A 330 15.84 23.71 -18.50
C TYR A 330 16.90 24.78 -18.77
N LYS A 331 17.80 24.50 -19.72
CA LYS A 331 18.81 25.44 -20.21
C LYS A 331 19.16 25.12 -21.65
N ASP A 332 19.26 26.14 -22.49
CA ASP A 332 19.59 25.98 -23.91
C ASP A 332 20.98 26.55 -24.21
N TYR A 333 21.75 25.77 -24.97
CA TYR A 333 22.97 26.18 -25.62
C TYR A 333 22.69 26.33 -27.11
N VAL A 334 22.86 27.52 -27.67
CA VAL A 334 22.56 27.81 -29.08
C VAL A 334 23.84 28.06 -29.87
N THR A 335 23.97 27.48 -31.06
CA THR A 335 25.18 27.61 -31.88
C THR A 335 25.00 28.55 -33.08
N ARG A 336 23.79 28.64 -33.65
CA ARG A 336 23.54 29.31 -34.94
C ARG A 336 22.45 30.40 -34.93
N SER A 337 21.91 30.78 -33.78
CA SER A 337 20.87 31.83 -33.71
C SER A 337 21.50 33.23 -33.79
N ASP A 338 20.94 34.13 -34.59
CA ASP A 338 21.30 35.56 -34.59
C ASP A 338 20.76 36.23 -33.31
N ASN A 339 19.55 35.86 -32.89
CA ASN A 339 18.89 36.35 -31.68
C ASN A 339 18.99 35.32 -30.55
N VAL A 340 19.96 35.50 -29.66
CA VAL A 340 20.11 34.69 -28.44
C VAL A 340 19.32 35.35 -27.33
N GLN A 341 18.37 34.63 -26.74
CA GLN A 341 17.62 35.14 -25.59
C GLN A 341 18.54 35.23 -24.36
N GLU A 342 18.24 36.13 -23.41
CA GLU A 342 19.12 36.35 -22.25
C GLU A 342 19.33 35.08 -21.39
N ASN A 343 18.38 34.14 -21.40
CA ASN A 343 18.47 32.87 -20.67
C ASN A 343 19.19 31.75 -21.44
N GLN A 344 19.60 32.01 -22.68
CA GLN A 344 20.32 31.05 -23.53
C GLN A 344 21.81 31.37 -23.56
N ILE A 345 22.63 30.33 -23.73
CA ILE A 345 24.08 30.49 -23.86
C ILE A 345 24.49 30.29 -25.32
N ARG A 346 25.18 31.28 -25.91
CA ARG A 346 25.82 31.09 -27.22
C ARG A 346 27.02 30.16 -27.05
N ALA A 347 26.92 28.93 -27.57
CA ALA A 347 28.01 27.97 -27.56
C ALA A 347 28.99 28.28 -28.71
N THR A 348 29.94 29.18 -28.44
CA THR A 348 31.03 29.53 -29.37
C THR A 348 32.23 28.58 -29.26
N LYS A 349 32.34 27.87 -28.13
CA LYS A 349 33.38 26.89 -27.82
C LYS A 349 32.72 25.54 -27.53
N GLU A 350 33.53 24.48 -27.58
CA GLU A 350 33.12 23.17 -27.12
C GLU A 350 32.67 23.24 -25.65
N ILE A 351 31.52 22.62 -25.35
CA ILE A 351 30.93 22.60 -24.02
C ILE A 351 31.63 21.47 -23.24
N ASP A 352 32.20 21.79 -22.09
CA ASP A 352 32.75 20.79 -21.18
C ASP A 352 31.62 20.04 -20.47
N TRP A 353 31.24 18.90 -21.02
CA TRP A 353 30.19 18.02 -20.49
C TRP A 353 30.62 17.19 -19.28
N ASP A 354 31.89 17.24 -18.90
CA ASP A 354 32.38 16.59 -17.67
C ASP A 354 32.30 17.57 -16.49
N ASN A 355 32.30 18.88 -16.75
CA ASN A 355 31.95 19.92 -15.78
C ASN A 355 30.43 20.07 -15.61
N GLU A 356 29.82 19.10 -14.93
CA GLU A 356 28.38 19.07 -14.63
C GLU A 356 27.88 20.37 -13.98
N ASP A 357 28.64 20.94 -13.04
CA ASP A 357 28.22 22.15 -12.33
C ASP A 357 28.08 23.34 -13.29
N ALA A 358 28.97 23.51 -14.27
CA ALA A 358 28.81 24.53 -15.29
C ALA A 358 27.60 24.26 -16.20
N VAL A 359 27.33 22.99 -16.50
CA VAL A 359 26.22 22.57 -17.37
C VAL A 359 24.87 22.79 -16.70
N VAL A 360 24.73 22.44 -15.41
CA VAL A 360 23.46 22.41 -14.65
C VAL A 360 23.26 23.66 -13.77
N ASN A 361 24.13 24.67 -13.85
CA ASN A 361 23.88 26.00 -13.30
C ASN A 361 23.24 26.94 -14.34
N ASP A 362 22.70 28.08 -13.88
CA ASP A 362 22.06 29.11 -14.69
C ASP A 362 20.83 28.62 -15.46
N LEU A 363 20.04 27.75 -14.82
CA LEU A 363 18.84 27.16 -15.40
C LEU A 363 17.67 28.16 -15.44
N THR A 364 16.67 27.83 -16.24
CA THR A 364 15.33 28.44 -16.27
C THR A 364 14.33 27.49 -15.62
N ALA A 365 13.78 27.87 -14.46
CA ALA A 365 12.72 27.12 -13.80
C ALA A 365 11.41 27.22 -14.60
N ILE A 366 10.78 26.06 -14.84
CA ILE A 366 9.51 25.92 -15.56
C ILE A 366 8.37 25.78 -14.56
N ALA A 367 8.53 24.86 -13.60
CA ALA A 367 7.47 24.50 -12.68
C ALA A 367 8.02 23.91 -11.38
N ILE A 368 7.26 24.06 -10.31
CA ILE A 368 7.42 23.30 -9.06
C ILE A 368 6.19 22.43 -8.90
N VAL A 369 6.34 21.15 -8.60
CA VAL A 369 5.22 20.23 -8.40
C VAL A 369 5.28 19.58 -7.03
N GLY A 370 4.12 19.46 -6.39
CA GLY A 370 3.91 18.71 -5.16
C GLY A 370 3.36 17.33 -5.49
N ILE A 371 4.11 16.29 -5.18
CA ILE A 371 3.79 14.90 -5.50
C ILE A 371 3.53 14.14 -4.21
N GLN A 372 2.43 13.39 -4.14
CA GLN A 372 2.13 12.52 -3.00
C GLN A 372 1.58 11.18 -3.47
N ASP A 373 1.53 10.21 -2.56
CA ASP A 373 0.69 9.02 -2.74
C ASP A 373 -0.69 9.32 -2.14
N PRO A 374 -1.73 9.58 -2.96
CA PRO A 374 -3.02 10.03 -2.47
C PRO A 374 -3.71 8.90 -1.68
N VAL A 375 -4.50 9.32 -0.69
CA VAL A 375 -5.41 8.45 0.05
C VAL A 375 -6.49 7.93 -0.90
N ARG A 376 -6.87 6.66 -0.73
CA ARG A 376 -7.98 6.08 -1.51
C ARG A 376 -9.29 6.85 -1.18
N PRO A 377 -10.13 7.18 -2.18
CA PRO A 377 -11.31 8.00 -1.95
C PRO A 377 -12.30 7.39 -0.95
N GLU A 378 -12.37 6.06 -0.84
CA GLU A 378 -13.23 5.33 0.08
C GLU A 378 -12.73 5.29 1.54
N VAL A 379 -11.44 5.57 1.78
CA VAL A 379 -10.80 5.40 3.09
C VAL A 379 -11.34 6.35 4.16
N PRO A 380 -11.50 7.66 3.91
CA PRO A 380 -12.03 8.58 4.93
C PRO A 380 -13.43 8.17 5.43
N GLU A 381 -14.31 7.74 4.52
CA GLU A 381 -15.65 7.25 4.89
C GLU A 381 -15.57 5.94 5.67
N ALA A 382 -14.74 5.00 5.25
CA ALA A 382 -14.54 3.72 5.94
C ALA A 382 -14.03 3.93 7.38
N ILE A 383 -13.10 4.86 7.58
CA ILE A 383 -12.56 5.19 8.90
C ILE A 383 -13.62 5.87 9.76
N ALA A 384 -14.39 6.81 9.21
CA ALA A 384 -15.49 7.43 9.93
C ALA A 384 -16.55 6.39 10.37
N LYS A 385 -16.82 5.38 9.53
CA LYS A 385 -17.72 4.26 9.87
C LYS A 385 -17.15 3.39 10.99
N CYS A 386 -15.86 3.09 10.97
CA CYS A 386 -15.18 2.36 12.04
C CYS A 386 -15.23 3.12 13.37
N GLN A 387 -14.88 4.41 13.36
CA GLN A 387 -14.92 5.26 14.55
C GLN A 387 -16.33 5.37 15.14
N ARG A 388 -17.36 5.51 14.29
CA ARG A 388 -18.77 5.52 14.75
C ARG A 388 -19.19 4.19 15.39
N ALA A 389 -18.59 3.08 14.98
CA ALA A 389 -18.80 1.76 15.57
C ALA A 389 -17.98 1.53 16.87
N GLY A 390 -17.22 2.53 17.33
CA GLY A 390 -16.35 2.41 18.51
C GLY A 390 -15.03 1.70 18.23
N ILE A 391 -14.65 1.52 16.96
CA ILE A 391 -13.38 0.89 16.57
C ILE A 391 -12.31 1.99 16.43
N THR A 392 -11.20 1.83 17.15
CA THR A 392 -10.07 2.76 17.04
C THR A 392 -9.19 2.39 15.86
N VAL A 393 -9.05 3.29 14.89
CA VAL A 393 -8.15 3.10 13.73
C VAL A 393 -6.83 3.82 14.01
N ARG A 394 -5.70 3.12 13.80
CA ARG A 394 -4.33 3.64 13.92
C ARG A 394 -3.57 3.35 12.64
N MET A 395 -2.73 4.29 12.22
CA MET A 395 -1.80 4.08 11.11
C MET A 395 -0.41 3.80 11.66
N VAL A 396 0.24 2.77 11.12
CA VAL A 396 1.65 2.46 11.39
C VAL A 396 2.39 2.64 10.07
N THR A 397 3.39 3.53 10.04
CA THR A 397 4.14 3.82 8.82
C THR A 397 5.62 4.08 9.11
N GLY A 398 6.46 3.90 8.09
CA GLY A 398 7.87 4.26 8.10
C GLY A 398 8.19 5.66 7.55
N ASP A 399 7.19 6.47 7.21
CA ASP A 399 7.43 7.86 6.77
C ASP A 399 7.89 8.76 7.91
N ASN A 400 8.39 9.95 7.54
CA ASN A 400 8.60 11.00 8.52
C ASN A 400 7.28 11.44 9.17
N ILE A 401 7.39 12.05 10.34
CA ILE A 401 6.23 12.45 11.15
C ILE A 401 5.29 13.44 10.44
N ASN A 402 5.81 14.32 9.58
CA ASN A 402 5.01 15.32 8.89
C ASN A 402 4.14 14.70 7.79
N THR A 403 4.73 13.84 6.94
CA THR A 403 4.00 13.07 5.94
C THR A 403 2.99 12.13 6.59
N ALA A 404 3.38 11.45 7.68
CA ALA A 404 2.46 10.60 8.44
C ALA A 404 1.27 11.40 8.99
N ARG A 405 1.50 12.58 9.58
CA ARG A 405 0.43 13.45 10.10
C ARG A 405 -0.50 13.94 8.99
N SER A 406 0.04 14.39 7.86
CA SER A 406 -0.75 14.85 6.72
C SER A 406 -1.67 13.76 6.17
N ILE A 407 -1.12 12.55 5.99
CA ILE A 407 -1.88 11.40 5.48
C ILE A 407 -2.93 10.94 6.50
N ALA A 408 -2.57 10.84 7.77
CA ALA A 408 -3.51 10.45 8.82
C ALA A 408 -4.65 11.47 9.00
N THR A 409 -4.38 12.76 8.79
CA THR A 409 -5.40 13.82 8.77
C THR A 409 -6.30 13.68 7.55
N SER A 410 -5.72 13.44 6.37
CA SER A 410 -6.45 13.21 5.12
C SER A 410 -7.34 11.96 5.17
N CYS A 411 -6.91 10.92 5.88
CA CYS A 411 -7.69 9.70 6.15
C CYS A 411 -8.79 9.90 7.21
N GLY A 412 -8.79 11.00 7.97
CA GLY A 412 -9.70 11.20 9.11
C GLY A 412 -9.34 10.37 10.36
N ILE A 413 -8.12 9.81 10.41
CA ILE A 413 -7.58 9.18 11.62
C ILE A 413 -7.27 10.25 12.67
N LEU A 414 -6.64 11.34 12.23
CA LEU A 414 -6.39 12.52 13.04
C LEU A 414 -7.41 13.60 12.68
N ARG A 415 -8.05 14.18 13.69
CA ARG A 415 -8.96 15.31 13.52
C ARG A 415 -8.26 16.59 13.98
N PRO A 416 -8.30 17.67 13.19
CA PRO A 416 -7.74 18.96 13.61
C PRO A 416 -8.37 19.41 14.94
N GLY A 417 -7.54 19.73 15.94
CA GLY A 417 -7.98 20.24 17.24
C GLY A 417 -8.29 19.19 18.31
N GLU A 418 -8.24 17.90 17.99
CA GLU A 418 -8.30 16.84 19.01
C GLU A 418 -6.92 16.55 19.58
N ASP A 419 -6.85 16.12 20.85
CA ASP A 419 -5.62 15.60 21.45
C ASP A 419 -5.28 14.26 20.79
N PHE A 420 -4.43 14.31 19.76
CA PHE A 420 -3.94 13.10 19.11
C PHE A 420 -2.49 12.78 19.46
N ILE A 421 -2.19 11.50 19.44
CA ILE A 421 -0.87 10.96 19.74
C ILE A 421 -0.24 10.50 18.43
N ALA A 422 0.66 11.31 17.87
CA ALA A 422 1.60 10.89 16.83
C ALA A 422 2.95 10.62 17.51
N LEU A 423 3.38 9.37 17.54
CA LEU A 423 4.64 8.95 18.17
C LEU A 423 5.62 8.47 17.10
N GLU A 424 6.87 8.91 17.20
CA GLU A 424 7.94 8.27 16.47
C GLU A 424 8.26 6.91 17.09
N GLY A 425 8.82 5.99 16.31
CA GLY A 425 9.12 4.64 16.80
C GLY A 425 10.04 4.62 18.03
N LYS A 426 10.92 5.61 18.18
CA LYS A 426 11.78 5.77 19.37
C LYS A 426 10.95 6.07 20.62
N ASP A 427 10.03 7.03 20.54
CA ASP A 427 9.16 7.43 21.65
C ASP A 427 8.19 6.31 22.02
N PHE A 428 7.64 5.63 21.02
CA PHE A 428 6.78 4.47 21.25
C PHE A 428 7.54 3.35 21.96
N ASN A 429 8.73 2.99 21.47
CA ASN A 429 9.56 1.96 22.11
C ASN A 429 9.97 2.35 23.53
N ALA A 430 10.32 3.61 23.79
CA ALA A 430 10.65 4.09 25.13
C ALA A 430 9.48 4.03 26.12
N ARG A 431 8.24 4.09 25.63
CA ARG A 431 7.03 4.00 26.48
C ARG A 431 6.63 2.58 26.83
N ILE A 432 6.90 1.63 25.95
CA ILE A 432 6.50 0.22 26.15
C ILE A 432 7.64 -0.64 26.66
N ARG A 433 8.90 -0.32 26.34
CA ARG A 433 10.04 -1.16 26.69
C ARG A 433 10.64 -0.74 28.03
N ASN A 434 10.89 -1.72 28.89
CA ASN A 434 11.70 -1.52 30.10
C ASN A 434 13.19 -1.30 29.77
N GLU A 435 14.04 -1.05 30.77
CA GLU A 435 15.51 -0.85 30.59
C GLU A 435 16.21 -2.04 29.90
N LYS A 436 15.59 -3.23 29.91
CA LYS A 436 16.10 -4.46 29.27
C LYS A 436 15.58 -4.66 27.84
N GLY A 437 14.70 -3.79 27.35
CA GLY A 437 14.13 -3.88 26.01
C GLY A 437 12.91 -4.81 25.88
N GLU A 438 12.34 -5.29 26.98
CA GLU A 438 11.14 -6.15 27.01
C GLU A 438 9.87 -5.28 27.00
N VAL A 439 8.84 -5.70 26.25
CA VAL A 439 7.54 -5.02 26.09
C VAL A 439 6.59 -5.34 27.23
#